data_AF-A0A917JMR3-F1
#
_entry.id   AF-A0A917JMR3-F1
#
_cell.length_a   1.000
_cell.length_b   1.000
_cell.length_c   1.000
_cell.angle_alpha   90.00
_cell.angle_beta   90.00
_cell.angle_gamma   90.00
#
_symmetry.space_group_name_H-M   'P 1'
#
loop_
_entity.id
_entity.type
_entity.pdbx_description
1 polymer ?
#
loop_
_entity_poly.entity_id
_entity_poly.type
_entity_poly.pdbx_seq_one_letter_code
_entity_poly.pdbx_strand_id
1 'polypeptide(L)'
;MAETANAASSKDIQIDWRGHLKGQGRYQAYRDGSVYQPLGFQEQASLNSDTRLNFTASRQQFSVEVDYQLLSQVGDEVELSRRFVEAANDPISGLFIPGILNDDRRLFDFTHTLSQGERHQWVHRLDRANLAYIDDQWVVKLGRQAISWGNGLMYNPMDIFNPFSPTQVDTEYKSGDDMLYGQYLTQDGDDLQMVWVVRRDLLGKVNAEHDSIAAKYHLFWQPDWLGQPVDEPIEVDFLLAEHFRDYIAAVGLTQSLGDALWRTDIMLTHVAATQIPTTLQASPTLAAEELPAENVASLVSNLSYSWLWQPLQTGGGFNMNGSLEYFYNGFGQADGEYSPEQLVANPALLSRLARGELYSLGRHYVAASVTMELTPLWLITPTALVNLSDHSALLQLVSQHDIQQNLQLLFSLNVPVGPIGTEFGGLELAGVPLDLQTDSPLHIGQQVSAQLQLAWYF
;
A
#
# COMPACT_ATOMS: atom_id res chain seq x y z
N MET A 1 -34.89 40.18 15.80
CA MET A 1 -35.15 39.95 14.36
C MET A 1 -34.47 38.64 14.03
N ALA A 2 -35.26 37.62 13.73
CA ALA A 2 -34.80 36.29 13.41
C ALA A 2 -34.26 36.30 11.98
N GLU A 3 -32.99 35.96 11.81
CA GLU A 3 -32.41 35.67 10.50
C GLU A 3 -32.62 34.17 10.26
N THR A 4 -33.62 33.85 9.45
CA THR A 4 -33.90 32.52 8.94
C THR A 4 -32.75 32.08 8.06
N ALA A 5 -31.86 31.24 8.59
CA ALA A 5 -30.99 30.41 7.77
C ALA A 5 -31.88 29.56 6.86
N ASN A 6 -31.71 29.73 5.55
CA ASN A 6 -32.36 28.91 4.53
C ASN A 6 -32.04 27.44 4.81
N ALA A 7 -33.03 26.70 5.32
CA ALA A 7 -33.02 25.25 5.23
C ALA A 7 -33.10 24.89 3.74
N ALA A 8 -31.96 24.52 3.15
CA ALA A 8 -31.95 23.92 1.82
C ALA A 8 -32.96 22.76 1.82
N SER A 9 -33.85 22.76 0.82
CA SER A 9 -34.92 21.77 0.71
C SER A 9 -34.33 20.36 0.65
N SER A 10 -34.87 19.41 1.41
CA SER A 10 -34.50 17.97 1.39
C SER A 10 -34.77 17.25 0.06
N LYS A 11 -35.00 17.99 -1.03
CA LYS A 11 -35.32 17.49 -2.37
C LYS A 11 -34.26 17.78 -3.41
N ASP A 12 -33.33 18.70 -3.15
CA ASP A 12 -32.32 19.13 -4.10
C ASP A 12 -31.15 18.13 -4.14
N ILE A 13 -30.60 17.91 -5.33
CA ILE A 13 -29.41 17.09 -5.52
C ILE A 13 -28.21 17.96 -5.16
N GLN A 14 -27.42 17.52 -4.18
CA GLN A 14 -26.14 18.14 -3.86
C GLN A 14 -25.08 17.56 -4.78
N ILE A 15 -24.28 18.42 -5.39
CA ILE A 15 -23.23 18.04 -6.33
C ILE A 15 -21.93 18.66 -5.84
N ASP A 16 -20.91 17.83 -5.71
CA ASP A 16 -19.54 18.23 -5.40
C ASP A 16 -18.60 17.72 -6.49
N TRP A 17 -17.67 18.58 -6.88
CA TRP A 17 -16.58 18.23 -7.79
C TRP A 17 -15.30 18.86 -7.26
N ARG A 18 -14.24 18.07 -7.28
CA ARG A 18 -12.89 18.48 -6.93
C ARG A 18 -11.90 17.67 -7.74
N GLY A 19 -10.65 18.06 -7.72
CA GLY A 19 -9.64 17.24 -8.37
C GLY A 19 -8.24 17.77 -8.18
N HIS A 20 -7.33 17.11 -8.88
CA HIS A 20 -5.94 17.53 -8.92
C HIS A 20 -5.28 17.27 -10.26
N LEU A 21 -4.24 18.05 -10.50
CA LEU A 21 -3.23 17.78 -11.50
C LEU A 21 -1.87 17.68 -10.82
N LYS A 22 -1.25 16.52 -10.91
CA LYS A 22 0.10 16.25 -10.41
C LYS A 22 1.03 16.03 -11.59
N GLY A 23 2.16 16.73 -11.60
CA GLY A 23 3.30 16.47 -12.48
C GLY A 23 4.49 15.98 -11.65
N GLN A 24 5.14 14.90 -12.07
CA GLN A 24 6.19 14.22 -11.31
C GLN A 24 7.41 13.96 -12.19
N GLY A 25 8.55 14.54 -11.84
CA GLY A 25 9.85 14.12 -12.37
C GLY A 25 10.44 13.04 -11.48
N ARG A 26 10.86 11.91 -12.06
CA ARG A 26 11.51 10.81 -11.35
C ARG A 26 12.90 10.56 -11.93
N TYR A 27 13.84 10.30 -11.03
CA TYR A 27 15.19 9.91 -11.33
C TYR A 27 15.58 8.69 -10.50
N GLN A 28 16.30 7.76 -11.09
CA GLN A 28 16.79 6.59 -10.37
C GLN A 28 18.12 6.13 -10.95
N ALA A 29 19.08 5.88 -10.08
CA ALA A 29 20.35 5.25 -10.43
C ALA A 29 20.37 3.81 -9.93
N TYR A 30 20.94 2.92 -10.73
CA TYR A 30 21.08 1.51 -10.43
C TYR A 30 22.50 1.19 -9.96
N ARG A 31 22.64 0.14 -9.15
CA ARG A 31 23.95 -0.36 -8.73
C ARG A 31 24.67 -1.04 -9.90
N ASP A 32 26.00 -1.05 -9.82
CA ASP A 32 26.86 -1.79 -10.75
C ASP A 32 26.59 -3.28 -10.67
N GLY A 33 26.40 -3.94 -11.81
CA GLY A 33 26.01 -5.36 -11.87
C GLY A 33 24.50 -5.61 -11.77
N SER A 34 23.68 -4.57 -11.86
CA SER A 34 22.22 -4.73 -11.88
C SER A 34 21.71 -5.29 -13.21
N VAL A 35 20.54 -5.95 -13.17
CA VAL A 35 19.84 -6.45 -14.36
C VAL A 35 19.45 -5.39 -15.38
N TYR A 36 19.48 -4.11 -14.97
CA TYR A 36 19.11 -2.98 -15.81
C TYR A 36 20.25 -2.57 -16.76
N GLN A 37 21.51 -2.83 -16.39
CA GLN A 37 22.66 -2.41 -17.19
C GLN A 37 22.72 -3.10 -18.57
N PRO A 38 22.51 -4.43 -18.69
CA PRO A 38 22.50 -5.07 -20.01
C PRO A 38 21.29 -4.66 -20.87
N LEU A 39 20.22 -4.13 -20.25
CA LEU A 39 19.09 -3.52 -20.96
C LEU A 39 19.37 -2.09 -21.44
N GLY A 40 20.52 -1.52 -21.07
CA GLY A 40 20.98 -0.20 -21.45
C GLY A 40 20.81 0.88 -20.39
N PHE A 41 20.47 0.51 -19.14
CA PHE A 41 20.13 1.47 -18.08
C PHE A 41 21.11 1.38 -16.90
N GLN A 42 21.92 2.41 -16.72
CA GLN A 42 22.67 2.67 -15.49
C GLN A 42 21.92 3.66 -14.58
N GLU A 43 21.18 4.55 -15.21
CA GLU A 43 20.26 5.51 -14.61
C GLU A 43 19.00 5.57 -15.48
N GLN A 44 17.91 6.08 -14.91
CA GLN A 44 16.68 6.35 -15.63
C GLN A 44 16.09 7.69 -15.20
N ALA A 45 15.44 8.37 -16.15
CA ALA A 45 14.63 9.54 -15.88
C ALA A 45 13.27 9.47 -16.59
N SER A 46 12.23 9.88 -15.88
CA SER A 46 10.84 9.84 -16.37
C SER A 46 10.05 11.06 -15.91
N LEU A 47 9.04 11.41 -16.71
CA LEU A 47 8.02 12.39 -16.39
C LEU A 47 6.66 11.70 -16.35
N ASN A 48 6.01 11.78 -15.18
CA ASN A 48 4.70 11.20 -14.94
C ASN A 48 3.68 12.31 -14.66
N SER A 49 2.43 12.07 -15.00
CA SER A 49 1.32 12.93 -14.60
C SER A 49 0.14 12.13 -14.08
N ASP A 50 -0.54 12.66 -13.07
CA ASP A 50 -1.83 12.17 -12.58
C ASP A 50 -2.84 13.32 -12.61
N THR A 51 -3.87 13.17 -13.45
CA THR A 51 -5.03 14.06 -13.44
C THR A 51 -6.20 13.30 -12.86
N ARG A 52 -6.74 13.78 -11.74
CA ARG A 52 -7.90 13.18 -11.09
C ARG A 52 -9.07 14.15 -11.06
N LEU A 53 -10.26 13.64 -11.36
CA LEU A 53 -11.53 14.33 -11.22
C LEU A 53 -12.42 13.49 -10.30
N ASN A 54 -12.78 14.03 -9.15
CA ASN A 54 -13.70 13.42 -8.22
C ASN A 54 -15.08 14.02 -8.38
N PHE A 55 -16.09 13.16 -8.47
CA PHE A 55 -17.49 13.55 -8.52
C PHE A 55 -18.26 12.88 -7.41
N THR A 56 -19.06 13.67 -6.70
CA THR A 56 -20.08 13.15 -5.81
C THR A 56 -21.42 13.83 -6.08
N ALA A 57 -22.48 13.04 -6.18
CA ALA A 57 -23.84 13.54 -6.20
C ALA A 57 -24.69 12.81 -5.16
N SER A 58 -25.32 13.56 -4.26
CA SER A 58 -26.15 12.99 -3.20
C SER A 58 -27.54 13.57 -3.18
N ARG A 59 -28.49 12.76 -2.73
CA ARG A 59 -29.89 13.13 -2.52
C ARG A 59 -30.47 12.28 -1.40
N GLN A 60 -30.81 12.93 -0.29
CA GLN A 60 -31.29 12.25 0.92
C GLN A 60 -30.26 11.17 1.34
N GLN A 61 -30.70 9.94 1.57
CA GLN A 61 -29.83 8.83 1.97
C GLN A 61 -28.98 8.26 0.83
N PHE A 62 -29.18 8.67 -0.42
CA PHE A 62 -28.45 8.09 -1.55
C PHE A 62 -27.30 8.99 -2.00
N SER A 63 -26.15 8.39 -2.28
CA SER A 63 -24.99 9.08 -2.85
C SER A 63 -24.39 8.26 -3.99
N VAL A 64 -23.90 8.94 -5.03
CA VAL A 64 -23.14 8.36 -6.13
C VAL A 64 -21.77 9.00 -6.15
N GLU A 65 -20.73 8.18 -6.23
CA GLU A 65 -19.34 8.61 -6.32
C GLU A 65 -18.71 8.06 -7.60
N VAL A 66 -18.08 8.93 -8.38
CA VAL A 66 -17.33 8.56 -9.58
C VAL A 66 -16.03 9.33 -9.62
N ASP A 67 -14.91 8.62 -9.58
CA ASP A 67 -13.59 9.24 -9.67
C ASP A 67 -12.89 8.78 -10.93
N TYR A 68 -12.61 9.73 -11.82
CA TYR A 68 -11.87 9.51 -13.04
C TYR A 68 -10.40 9.88 -12.85
N GLN A 69 -9.50 9.06 -13.41
CA GLN A 69 -8.08 9.35 -13.49
C GLN A 69 -7.56 9.21 -14.92
N LEU A 70 -6.68 10.13 -15.30
CA LEU A 70 -5.83 10.05 -16.47
C LEU A 70 -4.37 10.06 -16.00
N LEU A 71 -3.69 8.96 -16.24
CA LEU A 71 -2.28 8.76 -15.91
C LEU A 71 -1.46 8.81 -17.19
N SER A 72 -0.38 9.57 -17.18
CA SER A 72 0.59 9.55 -18.27
C SER A 72 1.99 9.30 -17.72
N GLN A 73 2.78 8.52 -18.44
CA GLN A 73 4.18 8.29 -18.15
C GLN A 73 4.97 8.39 -19.44
N VAL A 74 6.08 9.12 -19.40
CA VAL A 74 6.97 9.33 -20.54
C VAL A 74 8.42 9.26 -20.04
N GLY A 75 9.24 8.43 -20.69
CA GLY A 75 10.66 8.32 -20.38
C GLY A 75 11.13 6.88 -20.22
N ASP A 76 12.23 6.74 -19.49
CA ASP A 76 13.01 5.51 -19.41
C ASP A 76 12.30 4.41 -18.63
N GLU A 77 11.45 4.77 -17.66
CA GLU A 77 10.65 3.82 -16.85
C GLU A 77 9.75 2.94 -17.73
N VAL A 78 9.11 3.52 -18.74
CA VAL A 78 8.22 2.78 -19.66
C VAL A 78 9.02 1.83 -20.55
N GLU A 79 10.15 2.33 -21.07
CA GLU A 79 11.01 1.55 -21.96
C GLU A 79 11.66 0.39 -21.22
N LEU A 80 12.15 0.64 -20.00
CA LEU A 80 12.77 -0.35 -19.15
C LEU A 80 11.76 -1.45 -18.78
N SER A 81 10.58 -1.09 -18.29
CA SER A 81 9.55 -2.10 -17.95
C SER A 81 9.21 -2.98 -19.15
N ARG A 82 9.06 -2.40 -20.35
CA ARG A 82 8.81 -3.17 -21.58
C ARG A 82 9.96 -4.11 -21.93
N ARG A 83 11.19 -3.59 -22.02
CA ARG A 83 12.38 -4.41 -22.36
C ARG A 83 12.62 -5.51 -21.33
N PHE A 84 12.35 -5.22 -20.06
CA PHE A 84 12.46 -6.20 -19.00
C PHE A 84 11.41 -7.29 -19.13
N VAL A 85 10.13 -6.96 -19.35
CA VAL A 85 9.08 -7.98 -19.58
C VAL A 85 9.38 -8.83 -20.82
N GLU A 86 9.92 -8.24 -21.88
CA GLU A 86 10.33 -8.97 -23.09
C GLU A 86 11.51 -9.91 -22.83
N ALA A 87 12.45 -9.51 -21.99
CA ALA A 87 13.62 -10.31 -21.66
C ALA A 87 13.34 -11.33 -20.54
N ALA A 88 12.45 -11.02 -19.60
CA ALA A 88 12.15 -11.84 -18.43
C ALA A 88 11.20 -12.97 -18.83
N ASN A 89 11.77 -14.13 -19.12
CA ASN A 89 11.02 -15.36 -19.40
C ASN A 89 10.77 -16.19 -18.12
N ASP A 90 10.65 -15.53 -16.96
CA ASP A 90 10.45 -16.17 -15.65
C ASP A 90 9.40 -15.40 -14.81
N PRO A 91 8.49 -16.08 -14.07
CA PRO A 91 7.38 -15.41 -13.38
C PRO A 91 7.78 -14.62 -12.13
N ILE A 92 8.94 -14.89 -11.52
CA ILE A 92 9.40 -14.20 -10.30
C ILE A 92 9.81 -12.77 -10.65
N SER A 93 10.45 -12.61 -11.79
CA SER A 93 10.99 -11.32 -12.24
C SER A 93 9.89 -10.27 -12.44
N GLY A 94 8.68 -10.70 -12.87
CA GLY A 94 7.50 -9.83 -13.01
C GLY A 94 6.91 -9.34 -11.68
N LEU A 95 7.30 -9.91 -10.53
CA LEU A 95 6.86 -9.44 -9.21
C LEU A 95 7.59 -8.17 -8.76
N PHE A 96 8.82 -7.98 -9.26
CA PHE A 96 9.70 -6.90 -8.82
C PHE A 96 9.73 -5.71 -9.78
N ILE A 97 9.06 -5.82 -10.93
CA ILE A 97 8.95 -4.76 -11.92
C ILE A 97 7.47 -4.39 -12.07
N PRO A 98 7.10 -3.12 -11.80
CA PRO A 98 5.73 -2.67 -11.93
C PRO A 98 5.20 -2.90 -13.36
N GLY A 99 4.14 -3.69 -13.47
CA GLY A 99 3.40 -3.86 -14.71
C GLY A 99 2.54 -2.64 -15.07
N ILE A 100 1.93 -2.69 -16.24
CA ILE A 100 0.94 -1.70 -16.66
C ILE A 100 -0.28 -1.82 -15.74
N LEU A 101 -0.76 -0.68 -15.22
CA LEU A 101 -1.96 -0.62 -14.42
C LEU A 101 -3.16 -1.23 -15.18
N ASN A 102 -3.83 -2.20 -14.58
CA ASN A 102 -4.95 -2.92 -15.18
C ASN A 102 -5.98 -3.35 -14.13
N ASP A 103 -7.13 -3.80 -14.61
CA ASP A 103 -8.24 -4.32 -13.81
C ASP A 103 -8.48 -5.82 -14.04
N ASP A 104 -7.49 -6.57 -14.54
CA ASP A 104 -7.69 -7.96 -15.00
C ASP A 104 -8.28 -8.85 -13.90
N ARG A 105 -7.86 -8.62 -12.65
CA ARG A 105 -8.31 -9.35 -11.46
C ARG A 105 -9.51 -8.72 -10.73
N ARG A 106 -10.04 -7.60 -11.21
CA ARG A 106 -11.25 -6.96 -10.64
C ARG A 106 -12.51 -7.49 -11.32
N LEU A 107 -13.68 -7.30 -10.73
CA LEU A 107 -14.95 -7.72 -11.34
C LEU A 107 -15.23 -6.94 -12.63
N PHE A 108 -15.06 -5.61 -12.59
CA PHE A 108 -15.27 -4.71 -13.72
C PHE A 108 -13.93 -4.27 -14.30
N ASP A 109 -13.86 -4.18 -15.62
CA ASP A 109 -12.72 -3.55 -16.29
C ASP A 109 -13.08 -2.10 -16.61
N PHE A 110 -12.52 -1.17 -15.84
CA PHE A 110 -12.68 0.27 -16.07
C PHE A 110 -11.34 0.97 -16.31
N THR A 111 -10.28 0.22 -16.59
CA THR A 111 -8.93 0.75 -16.80
C THR A 111 -8.47 0.35 -18.18
N HIS A 112 -8.25 1.33 -19.05
CA HIS A 112 -7.79 1.05 -20.41
C HIS A 112 -6.61 1.94 -20.81
N THR A 113 -5.71 1.33 -21.58
CA THR A 113 -4.59 2.04 -22.20
C THR A 113 -5.11 2.81 -23.41
N LEU A 114 -5.00 4.14 -23.36
CA LEU A 114 -5.36 5.03 -24.46
C LEU A 114 -4.30 5.05 -25.56
N SER A 115 -3.02 5.01 -25.16
CA SER A 115 -1.88 5.07 -26.05
C SER A 115 -0.68 4.43 -25.38
N GLN A 116 0.07 3.65 -26.14
CA GLN A 116 1.32 3.03 -25.69
C GLN A 116 2.33 3.09 -26.83
N GLY A 117 3.56 3.42 -26.50
CA GLY A 117 4.70 3.36 -27.41
C GLY A 117 5.95 2.87 -26.68
N GLU A 118 7.11 3.07 -27.29
CA GLU A 118 8.38 2.58 -26.74
C GLU A 118 8.78 3.28 -25.45
N ARG A 119 8.44 4.57 -25.31
CA ARG A 119 8.84 5.44 -24.17
C ARG A 119 7.67 6.22 -23.58
N HIS A 120 6.43 5.84 -23.88
CA HIS A 120 5.25 6.50 -23.32
C HIS A 120 4.10 5.53 -23.11
N GLN A 121 3.30 5.80 -22.08
CA GLN A 121 2.02 5.14 -21.86
C GLN A 121 1.01 6.09 -21.24
N TRP A 122 -0.22 6.07 -21.75
CA TRP A 122 -1.35 6.83 -21.24
C TRP A 122 -2.49 5.88 -20.89
N VAL A 123 -2.94 5.94 -19.65
CA VAL A 123 -3.96 5.06 -19.10
C VAL A 123 -5.06 5.92 -18.51
N HIS A 124 -6.31 5.58 -18.80
CA HIS A 124 -7.44 6.15 -18.09
C HIS A 124 -8.07 5.09 -17.20
N ARG A 125 -8.66 5.52 -16.08
CA ARG A 125 -9.44 4.63 -15.22
C ARG A 125 -10.60 5.32 -14.52
N LEU A 126 -11.62 4.53 -14.18
CA LEU A 126 -12.54 4.86 -13.07
C LEU A 126 -12.00 4.19 -11.81
N ASP A 127 -11.39 4.99 -10.94
CA ASP A 127 -10.84 4.52 -9.66
C ASP A 127 -11.92 4.37 -8.57
N ARG A 128 -13.01 5.12 -8.68
CA ARG A 128 -14.23 4.97 -7.89
C ARG A 128 -15.44 4.97 -8.81
N ALA A 129 -16.39 4.12 -8.51
CA ALA A 129 -17.68 4.04 -9.19
C ALA A 129 -18.64 3.27 -8.28
N ASN A 130 -19.28 3.96 -7.34
CA ASN A 130 -20.15 3.31 -6.36
C ASN A 130 -21.46 4.09 -6.11
N LEU A 131 -22.47 3.33 -5.69
CA LEU A 131 -23.73 3.81 -5.17
C LEU A 131 -23.78 3.49 -3.66
N ALA A 132 -24.10 4.50 -2.86
CA ALA A 132 -24.23 4.38 -1.41
C ALA A 132 -25.67 4.66 -0.96
N TYR A 133 -26.13 3.90 0.03
CA TYR A 133 -27.20 4.27 0.94
C TYR A 133 -26.57 4.58 2.31
N ILE A 134 -26.86 5.75 2.86
CA ILE A 134 -26.27 6.28 4.09
C ILE A 134 -27.41 6.84 4.94
N ASP A 135 -27.52 6.32 6.16
CA ASP A 135 -28.48 6.75 7.18
C ASP A 135 -27.77 6.82 8.53
N ASP A 136 -28.48 7.17 9.60
CA ASP A 136 -27.88 7.38 10.93
C ASP A 136 -27.15 6.14 11.49
N GLN A 137 -27.58 4.94 11.13
CA GLN A 137 -27.02 3.67 11.65
C GLN A 137 -26.43 2.77 10.58
N TRP A 138 -26.66 3.07 9.29
CA TRP A 138 -26.35 2.15 8.21
C TRP A 138 -25.61 2.85 7.09
N VAL A 139 -24.52 2.23 6.64
CA VAL A 139 -23.87 2.57 5.37
C VAL A 139 -23.82 1.30 4.53
N VAL A 140 -24.40 1.35 3.33
CA VAL A 140 -24.32 0.26 2.36
C VAL A 140 -23.81 0.83 1.06
N LYS A 141 -22.71 0.29 0.54
CA LYS A 141 -22.09 0.75 -0.71
C LYS A 141 -21.91 -0.42 -1.67
N LEU A 142 -22.29 -0.20 -2.93
CA LEU A 142 -22.14 -1.17 -4.00
C LEU A 142 -21.32 -0.55 -5.13
N GLY A 143 -20.23 -1.23 -5.52
CA GLY A 143 -19.39 -0.85 -6.65
C GLY A 143 -17.93 -0.70 -6.25
N ARG A 144 -17.19 0.08 -7.05
CA ARG A 144 -15.76 0.29 -6.85
C ARG A 144 -15.48 1.33 -5.78
N GLN A 145 -14.81 0.92 -4.73
CA GLN A 145 -14.48 1.74 -3.57
C GLN A 145 -13.19 1.26 -2.91
N ALA A 146 -12.58 2.09 -2.07
CA ALA A 146 -11.47 1.67 -1.23
C ALA A 146 -11.96 1.45 0.21
N ILE A 147 -11.32 0.50 0.87
CA ILE A 147 -11.45 0.22 2.29
C ILE A 147 -10.05 0.07 2.87
N SER A 148 -9.86 0.44 4.13
CA SER A 148 -8.60 0.25 4.87
C SER A 148 -8.95 -0.20 6.27
N TRP A 149 -8.24 -1.21 6.76
CA TRP A 149 -8.34 -1.71 8.12
C TRP A 149 -6.96 -1.89 8.72
N GLY A 150 -6.87 -1.97 10.05
CA GLY A 150 -5.61 -2.05 10.76
C GLY A 150 -5.15 -0.73 11.34
N ASN A 151 -4.15 -0.85 12.20
CA ASN A 151 -3.61 0.22 13.04
C ASN A 151 -2.11 0.48 12.76
N GLY A 152 -1.58 -0.11 11.68
CA GLY A 152 -0.22 0.11 11.20
C GLY A 152 0.02 1.52 10.69
N LEU A 153 1.29 1.95 10.69
CA LEU A 153 1.72 3.24 10.16
C LEU A 153 2.43 3.06 8.81
N MET A 154 3.40 2.16 8.74
CA MET A 154 4.14 1.84 7.52
C MET A 154 3.77 0.45 6.99
N TYR A 155 3.59 -0.51 7.90
CA TYR A 155 3.20 -1.88 7.59
C TYR A 155 1.79 -2.17 8.09
N ASN A 156 0.91 -2.61 7.19
CA ASN A 156 -0.53 -2.76 7.47
C ASN A 156 -0.99 -4.20 7.25
N PRO A 157 -0.60 -5.17 8.11
CA PRO A 157 -0.92 -6.59 7.88
C PRO A 157 -2.42 -6.91 7.95
N MET A 158 -3.20 -6.14 8.73
CA MET A 158 -4.66 -6.30 8.80
C MET A 158 -5.37 -5.70 7.59
N ASP A 159 -4.69 -4.86 6.80
CA ASP A 159 -5.22 -4.26 5.59
C ASP A 159 -5.03 -5.21 4.39
N ILE A 160 -5.94 -6.16 4.26
CA ILE A 160 -5.88 -7.18 3.21
C ILE A 160 -6.35 -6.70 1.83
N PHE A 161 -6.73 -5.42 1.69
CA PHE A 161 -7.29 -4.87 0.46
C PHE A 161 -6.46 -3.70 -0.05
N ASN A 162 -5.51 -3.96 -0.95
CA ASN A 162 -4.68 -2.95 -1.63
C ASN A 162 -3.89 -2.00 -0.68
N PRO A 163 -3.23 -2.49 0.38
CA PRO A 163 -2.45 -1.61 1.27
C PRO A 163 -1.40 -0.82 0.50
N PHE A 164 -1.04 0.35 1.02
CA PHE A 164 0.09 1.11 0.48
C PHE A 164 1.40 0.38 0.74
N SER A 165 2.35 0.55 -0.18
CA SER A 165 3.71 0.10 0.08
C SER A 165 4.34 0.95 1.19
N PRO A 166 5.14 0.36 2.11
CA PRO A 166 5.87 1.11 3.14
C PRO A 166 6.80 2.20 2.58
N THR A 167 7.20 2.08 1.32
CA THR A 167 8.09 3.03 0.64
C THR A 167 7.33 4.06 -0.20
N GLN A 168 5.99 3.97 -0.28
CA GLN A 168 5.18 4.85 -1.08
C GLN A 168 5.09 6.23 -0.45
N VAL A 169 5.43 7.25 -1.24
CA VAL A 169 5.47 8.65 -0.75
C VAL A 169 4.12 9.34 -0.91
N ASP A 170 3.44 9.14 -2.05
CA ASP A 170 2.10 9.70 -2.30
C ASP A 170 1.04 8.66 -1.93
N THR A 171 0.43 8.84 -0.75
CA THR A 171 -0.61 7.97 -0.17
C THR A 171 -1.99 8.63 -0.16
N GLU A 172 -2.21 9.66 -0.97
CA GLU A 172 -3.48 10.41 -0.97
C GLU A 172 -4.67 9.55 -1.41
N TYR A 173 -4.47 8.69 -2.41
CA TYR A 173 -5.51 7.82 -2.94
C TYR A 173 -5.07 6.36 -2.98
N LYS A 174 -5.80 5.53 -2.21
CA LYS A 174 -5.68 4.07 -2.24
C LYS A 174 -6.44 3.50 -3.45
N SER A 175 -5.94 2.43 -4.06
CA SER A 175 -6.63 1.79 -5.19
C SER A 175 -7.93 1.11 -4.74
N GLY A 176 -9.03 1.31 -5.47
CA GLY A 176 -10.32 0.70 -5.15
C GLY A 176 -10.43 -0.77 -5.57
N ASP A 177 -11.44 -1.48 -5.07
CA ASP A 177 -11.85 -2.81 -5.55
C ASP A 177 -13.37 -2.87 -5.70
N ASP A 178 -13.87 -3.84 -6.46
CA ASP A 178 -15.29 -4.01 -6.74
C ASP A 178 -15.95 -4.84 -5.65
N MET A 179 -16.77 -4.19 -4.81
CA MET A 179 -17.29 -4.82 -3.60
C MET A 179 -18.70 -4.38 -3.21
N LEU A 180 -19.35 -5.23 -2.44
CA LEU A 180 -20.45 -4.86 -1.55
C LEU A 180 -19.87 -4.57 -0.17
N TYR A 181 -20.13 -3.39 0.36
CA TYR A 181 -19.77 -2.97 1.71
C TYR A 181 -21.03 -2.68 2.51
N GLY A 182 -21.04 -3.11 3.78
CA GLY A 182 -22.07 -2.79 4.75
C GLY A 182 -21.45 -2.40 6.08
N GLN A 183 -21.98 -1.38 6.73
CA GLN A 183 -21.61 -0.96 8.07
C GLN A 183 -22.86 -0.72 8.90
N TYR A 184 -22.83 -1.20 10.14
CA TYR A 184 -23.82 -0.89 11.16
C TYR A 184 -23.15 -0.16 12.32
N LEU A 185 -23.59 1.07 12.59
CA LEU A 185 -23.12 1.91 13.68
C LEU A 185 -24.08 1.82 14.87
N THR A 186 -23.53 1.51 16.05
CA THR A 186 -24.28 1.49 17.31
C THR A 186 -24.33 2.88 17.94
N GLN A 187 -25.15 3.07 18.97
CA GLN A 187 -25.26 4.36 19.66
C GLN A 187 -24.02 4.72 20.49
N ASP A 188 -23.23 3.71 20.86
CA ASP A 188 -22.05 3.87 21.72
C ASP A 188 -20.77 4.19 20.91
N GLY A 189 -20.87 4.22 19.58
CA GLY A 189 -19.75 4.48 18.65
C GLY A 189 -19.15 3.21 18.05
N ASP A 190 -19.40 2.03 18.62
CA ASP A 190 -18.99 0.75 18.06
C ASP A 190 -19.61 0.53 16.67
N ASP A 191 -18.90 -0.17 15.79
CA ASP A 191 -19.41 -0.49 14.48
C ASP A 191 -19.02 -1.89 13.98
N LEU A 192 -19.94 -2.50 13.22
CA LEU A 192 -19.72 -3.75 12.49
C LEU A 192 -19.64 -3.43 11.00
N GLN A 193 -18.48 -3.71 10.39
CA GLN A 193 -18.25 -3.60 8.96
C GLN A 193 -18.20 -4.99 8.33
N MET A 194 -18.78 -5.12 7.14
CA MET A 194 -18.74 -6.33 6.33
C MET A 194 -18.43 -5.97 4.89
N VAL A 195 -17.56 -6.77 4.25
CA VAL A 195 -17.25 -6.65 2.83
C VAL A 195 -17.39 -7.98 2.14
N TRP A 196 -17.83 -7.92 0.88
CA TRP A 196 -17.69 -8.99 -0.09
C TRP A 196 -17.09 -8.41 -1.35
N VAL A 197 -15.84 -8.77 -1.61
CA VAL A 197 -15.08 -8.39 -2.80
C VAL A 197 -15.14 -9.51 -3.81
N VAL A 198 -15.53 -9.20 -5.04
CA VAL A 198 -15.72 -10.19 -6.10
C VAL A 198 -14.66 -9.98 -7.16
N ARG A 199 -14.01 -11.07 -7.59
CA ARG A 199 -12.87 -10.99 -8.52
C ARG A 199 -12.95 -11.97 -9.67
N ARG A 200 -12.13 -11.70 -10.68
CA ARG A 200 -11.88 -12.63 -11.79
C ARG A 200 -10.57 -13.37 -11.57
N ASP A 201 -10.54 -14.64 -11.95
CA ASP A 201 -9.30 -15.39 -12.10
C ASP A 201 -8.49 -14.92 -13.33
N LEU A 202 -7.31 -15.51 -13.52
CA LEU A 202 -6.44 -15.22 -14.66
C LEU A 202 -7.06 -15.57 -16.04
N LEU A 203 -8.16 -16.33 -16.07
CA LEU A 203 -8.91 -16.67 -17.28
C LEU A 203 -10.15 -15.76 -17.45
N GLY A 204 -10.30 -14.74 -16.61
CA GLY A 204 -11.41 -13.80 -16.63
C GLY A 204 -12.72 -14.35 -16.03
N LYS A 205 -12.69 -15.49 -15.33
CA LYS A 205 -13.89 -16.10 -14.74
C LYS A 205 -14.07 -15.67 -13.29
N VAL A 206 -15.31 -15.38 -12.92
CA VAL A 206 -15.69 -15.14 -11.52
C VAL A 206 -15.87 -16.48 -10.81
N ASN A 207 -15.14 -16.67 -9.71
CA ASN A 207 -15.24 -17.87 -8.89
C ASN A 207 -14.94 -17.53 -7.41
N ALA A 208 -15.45 -18.37 -6.51
CA ALA A 208 -15.32 -18.14 -5.07
C ALA A 208 -13.88 -18.26 -4.55
N GLU A 209 -12.95 -18.89 -5.29
CA GLU A 209 -11.55 -19.05 -4.84
C GLU A 209 -10.74 -17.74 -4.88
N HIS A 210 -11.27 -16.70 -5.55
CA HIS A 210 -10.61 -15.39 -5.70
C HIS A 210 -11.38 -14.25 -5.01
N ASP A 211 -12.55 -14.55 -4.48
CA ASP A 211 -13.36 -13.60 -3.73
C ASP A 211 -12.78 -13.42 -2.32
N SER A 212 -13.21 -12.34 -1.66
CA SER A 212 -12.92 -12.13 -0.24
C SER A 212 -14.20 -11.74 0.48
N ILE A 213 -14.48 -12.38 1.61
CA ILE A 213 -15.55 -12.00 2.53
C ILE A 213 -14.91 -11.72 3.88
N ALA A 214 -15.16 -10.54 4.44
CA ALA A 214 -14.59 -10.18 5.73
C ALA A 214 -15.57 -9.39 6.58
N ALA A 215 -15.44 -9.55 7.89
CA ALA A 215 -16.16 -8.79 8.89
C ALA A 215 -15.16 -8.22 9.91
N LYS A 216 -15.33 -6.93 10.24
CA LYS A 216 -14.58 -6.23 11.27
C LYS A 216 -15.55 -5.64 12.29
N TYR A 217 -15.31 -5.87 13.58
CA TYR A 217 -16.02 -5.20 14.67
C TYR A 217 -15.06 -4.28 15.41
N HIS A 218 -15.41 -3.00 15.54
CA HIS A 218 -14.68 -2.00 16.30
C HIS A 218 -15.42 -1.71 17.61
N LEU A 219 -14.71 -1.81 18.74
CA LEU A 219 -15.25 -1.72 20.08
C LEU A 219 -14.51 -0.63 20.90
N PHE A 220 -15.27 0.30 21.48
CA PHE A 220 -14.76 1.22 22.50
C PHE A 220 -14.94 0.61 23.90
N TRP A 221 -13.88 0.03 24.44
CA TRP A 221 -13.90 -0.64 25.74
C TRP A 221 -13.33 0.24 26.86
N GLN A 222 -14.14 0.58 27.86
CA GLN A 222 -13.74 1.30 29.07
C GLN A 222 -13.82 0.40 30.31
N PRO A 223 -12.80 -0.44 30.60
CA PRO A 223 -12.83 -1.27 31.79
C PRO A 223 -12.61 -0.46 33.08
N ASP A 224 -13.30 -0.85 34.14
CA ASP A 224 -13.02 -0.37 35.49
C ASP A 224 -11.87 -1.19 36.11
N TRP A 225 -10.74 -0.55 36.41
CA TRP A 225 -9.63 -1.18 37.12
C TRP A 225 -9.59 -0.67 38.56
N LEU A 226 -9.74 -1.59 39.52
CA LEU A 226 -9.77 -1.27 40.96
C LEU A 226 -10.85 -0.24 41.36
N GLY A 227 -11.95 -0.17 40.60
CA GLY A 227 -13.06 0.73 40.86
C GLY A 227 -12.84 2.18 40.38
N GLN A 228 -11.83 2.41 39.54
CA GLN A 228 -11.72 3.64 38.76
C GLN A 228 -11.73 3.30 37.26
N PRO A 229 -12.53 4.03 36.45
CA PRO A 229 -12.49 3.88 35.01
C PRO A 229 -11.13 4.34 34.50
N VAL A 230 -10.66 3.72 33.41
CA VAL A 230 -9.55 4.27 32.64
C VAL A 230 -9.95 5.64 32.06
N ASP A 231 -9.01 6.58 32.01
CA ASP A 231 -9.27 7.96 31.57
C ASP A 231 -9.73 8.03 30.10
N GLU A 232 -9.23 7.11 29.26
CA GLU A 232 -9.59 7.00 27.85
C GLU A 232 -10.02 5.57 27.49
N PRO A 233 -11.05 5.39 26.63
CA PRO A 233 -11.41 4.09 26.09
C PRO A 233 -10.24 3.41 25.39
N ILE A 234 -10.16 2.09 25.56
CA ILE A 234 -9.32 1.22 24.76
C ILE A 234 -10.12 0.84 23.52
N GLU A 235 -9.60 1.16 22.34
CA GLU A 235 -10.18 0.73 21.08
C GLU A 235 -9.70 -0.68 20.75
N VAL A 236 -10.63 -1.60 20.46
CA VAL A 236 -10.35 -2.99 20.12
C VAL A 236 -11.02 -3.35 18.81
N ASP A 237 -10.24 -3.88 17.88
CA ASP A 237 -10.72 -4.39 16.60
C ASP A 237 -10.72 -5.91 16.60
N PHE A 238 -11.80 -6.54 16.13
CA PHE A 238 -11.85 -7.96 15.81
C PHE A 238 -12.12 -8.13 14.33
N LEU A 239 -11.31 -8.92 13.63
CA LEU A 239 -11.50 -9.21 12.22
C LEU A 239 -11.53 -10.72 11.97
N LEU A 240 -12.51 -11.14 11.16
CA LEU A 240 -12.58 -12.48 10.58
C LEU A 240 -12.73 -12.34 9.07
N ALA A 241 -11.96 -13.11 8.30
CA ALA A 241 -12.08 -13.10 6.85
C ALA A 241 -11.84 -14.48 6.24
N GLU A 242 -12.52 -14.72 5.13
CA GLU A 242 -12.10 -15.65 4.09
C GLU A 242 -11.56 -14.80 2.95
N HIS A 243 -10.27 -14.90 2.67
CA HIS A 243 -9.58 -14.09 1.68
C HIS A 243 -8.92 -15.00 0.66
N PHE A 244 -9.49 -15.07 -0.55
CA PHE A 244 -9.22 -16.12 -1.51
C PHE A 244 -9.54 -17.49 -0.89
N ARG A 245 -8.51 -18.28 -0.55
CA ARG A 245 -8.65 -19.60 0.07
C ARG A 245 -8.18 -19.64 1.52
N ASP A 246 -7.72 -18.50 2.04
CA ASP A 246 -7.13 -18.41 3.37
C ASP A 246 -8.17 -17.91 4.37
N TYR A 247 -8.15 -18.48 5.58
CA TYR A 247 -8.98 -18.00 6.69
C TYR A 247 -8.15 -17.15 7.63
N ILE A 248 -8.67 -16.00 8.00
CA ILE A 248 -7.97 -14.99 8.79
C ILE A 248 -8.77 -14.70 10.05
N ALA A 249 -8.06 -14.62 11.17
CA ALA A 249 -8.55 -14.01 12.40
C ALA A 249 -7.53 -12.96 12.88
N ALA A 250 -7.97 -11.77 13.23
CA ALA A 250 -7.09 -10.73 13.74
C ALA A 250 -7.71 -9.95 14.90
N VAL A 251 -6.84 -9.41 15.75
CA VAL A 251 -7.19 -8.50 16.84
C VAL A 251 -6.30 -7.27 16.74
N GLY A 252 -6.92 -6.09 16.78
CA GLY A 252 -6.24 -4.81 16.86
C GLY A 252 -6.50 -4.14 18.21
N LEU A 253 -5.54 -3.35 18.69
CA LEU A 253 -5.67 -2.56 19.91
C LEU A 253 -5.04 -1.18 19.71
N THR A 254 -5.75 -0.14 20.13
CA THR A 254 -5.26 1.23 20.17
C THR A 254 -5.48 1.79 21.57
N GLN A 255 -4.41 2.31 22.18
CA GLN A 255 -4.44 2.82 23.55
C GLN A 255 -3.41 3.92 23.77
N SER A 256 -3.81 4.97 24.49
CA SER A 256 -2.90 5.99 24.99
C SER A 256 -2.02 5.48 26.14
N LEU A 257 -0.71 5.67 26.04
CA LEU A 257 0.29 5.38 27.05
C LEU A 257 0.94 6.69 27.52
N GLY A 258 0.30 7.35 28.50
CA GLY A 258 0.61 8.73 28.83
C GLY A 258 0.29 9.65 27.65
N ASP A 259 1.25 10.46 27.22
CA ASP A 259 1.12 11.37 26.07
C ASP A 259 1.43 10.70 24.71
N ALA A 260 1.78 9.41 24.72
CA ALA A 260 2.06 8.64 23.51
C ALA A 260 0.86 7.78 23.12
N LEU A 261 0.74 7.45 21.84
CA LEU A 261 -0.31 6.56 21.33
C LEU A 261 0.32 5.26 20.85
N TRP A 262 -0.08 4.16 21.48
CA TRP A 262 0.36 2.81 21.14
C TRP A 262 -0.74 2.10 20.36
N ARG A 263 -0.32 1.42 19.28
CA ARG A 263 -1.21 0.64 18.43
C ARG A 263 -0.59 -0.72 18.12
N THR A 264 -1.41 -1.75 18.00
CA THR A 264 -0.95 -3.07 17.59
C THR A 264 -2.03 -3.84 16.84
N ASP A 265 -1.62 -4.59 15.82
CA ASP A 265 -2.45 -5.64 15.22
C ASP A 265 -1.74 -6.99 15.31
N ILE A 266 -2.50 -8.03 15.61
CA ILE A 266 -2.07 -9.41 15.61
C ILE A 266 -2.99 -10.20 14.69
N MET A 267 -2.43 -10.95 13.76
CA MET A 267 -3.16 -11.69 12.74
C MET A 267 -2.71 -13.14 12.72
N LEU A 268 -3.67 -14.07 12.66
CA LEU A 268 -3.46 -15.48 12.41
C LEU A 268 -4.14 -15.83 11.09
N THR A 269 -3.38 -16.38 10.16
CA THR A 269 -3.86 -16.82 8.86
C THR A 269 -3.70 -18.32 8.75
N HIS A 270 -4.79 -19.04 8.54
CA HIS A 270 -4.77 -20.42 8.10
C HIS A 270 -4.68 -20.44 6.57
N VAL A 271 -3.50 -20.82 6.07
CA VAL A 271 -3.23 -20.94 4.64
C VAL A 271 -3.70 -22.31 4.18
N ALA A 272 -4.59 -22.35 3.18
CA ALA A 272 -5.04 -23.61 2.63
C ALA A 272 -3.88 -24.36 1.95
N ALA A 273 -4.00 -25.68 1.85
CA ALA A 273 -3.06 -26.47 1.06
C ALA A 273 -3.05 -25.94 -0.39
N THR A 274 -1.84 -25.68 -0.91
CA THR A 274 -1.64 -25.08 -2.23
C THR A 274 -0.66 -25.92 -3.03
N GLN A 275 -0.93 -26.02 -4.33
CA GLN A 275 0.04 -26.59 -5.26
C GLN A 275 0.98 -25.48 -5.70
N ILE A 276 2.29 -25.77 -5.78
CA ILE A 276 3.25 -24.85 -6.39
C ILE A 276 2.77 -24.56 -7.82
N PRO A 277 2.47 -23.30 -8.18
CA PRO A 277 1.98 -22.94 -9.50
C PRO A 277 2.89 -23.53 -10.58
N THR A 278 2.32 -24.21 -11.57
CA THR A 278 3.08 -24.84 -12.67
C THR A 278 3.96 -23.84 -13.43
N THR A 279 3.63 -22.56 -13.38
CA THR A 279 4.45 -21.47 -13.97
C THR A 279 5.72 -21.20 -13.19
N LEU A 280 5.73 -21.41 -11.87
CA LEU A 280 6.89 -21.23 -10.98
C LEU A 280 7.75 -22.51 -10.86
N GLN A 281 7.38 -23.60 -11.55
CA GLN A 281 8.18 -24.83 -11.63
C GLN A 281 9.33 -24.63 -12.64
N ALA A 282 10.30 -23.79 -12.28
CA ALA A 282 11.48 -23.55 -13.11
C ALA A 282 12.46 -24.75 -13.14
N SER A 283 12.28 -25.75 -12.26
CA SER A 283 13.19 -26.90 -12.14
C SER A 283 12.46 -28.23 -12.28
N PRO A 284 12.85 -29.13 -13.21
CA PRO A 284 12.20 -30.43 -13.44
C PRO A 284 12.33 -31.42 -12.27
N THR A 285 13.04 -31.07 -11.20
CA THR A 285 13.18 -31.86 -9.97
C THR A 285 12.20 -31.48 -8.86
N LEU A 286 11.51 -30.34 -8.95
CA LEU A 286 10.40 -30.01 -8.07
C LEU A 286 9.15 -30.69 -8.62
N ALA A 287 8.91 -31.93 -8.18
CA ALA A 287 7.62 -32.56 -8.39
C ALA A 287 6.50 -31.62 -7.88
N ALA A 288 5.29 -31.76 -8.41
CA ALA A 288 4.10 -31.06 -7.91
C ALA A 288 3.82 -31.50 -6.45
N GLU A 289 4.61 -30.96 -5.52
CA GLU A 289 4.45 -31.16 -4.09
C GLU A 289 3.33 -30.20 -3.65
N GLU A 290 2.27 -30.79 -3.14
CA GLU A 290 1.21 -30.03 -2.47
C GLU A 290 1.79 -29.55 -1.14
N LEU A 291 1.91 -28.23 -0.98
CA LEU A 291 2.32 -27.67 0.29
C LEU A 291 1.19 -27.88 1.29
N PRO A 292 1.48 -28.44 2.47
CA PRO A 292 0.46 -28.67 3.48
C PRO A 292 -0.13 -27.34 3.94
N ALA A 293 -1.38 -27.40 4.41
CA ALA A 293 -1.97 -26.26 5.09
C ALA A 293 -1.13 -25.86 6.32
N GLU A 294 -0.96 -24.57 6.53
CA GLU A 294 -0.15 -24.03 7.62
C GLU A 294 -0.85 -22.86 8.32
N ASN A 295 -0.41 -22.56 9.55
CA ASN A 295 -0.87 -21.39 10.27
C ASN A 295 0.27 -20.39 10.37
N VAL A 296 0.02 -19.18 9.86
CA VAL A 296 1.00 -18.10 9.80
C VAL A 296 0.53 -16.95 10.68
N ALA A 297 1.40 -16.49 11.57
CA ALA A 297 1.12 -15.35 12.45
C ALA A 297 1.87 -14.11 11.96
N SER A 298 1.20 -12.98 11.87
CA SER A 298 1.80 -11.66 11.60
C SER A 298 1.44 -10.69 12.72
N LEU A 299 2.31 -9.72 12.98
CA LEU A 299 2.11 -8.73 14.03
C LEU A 299 2.69 -7.39 13.62
N VAL A 300 1.99 -6.31 13.91
CA VAL A 300 2.55 -4.96 13.91
C VAL A 300 2.30 -4.30 15.27
N SER A 301 3.26 -3.54 15.76
CA SER A 301 3.12 -2.71 16.95
C SER A 301 3.88 -1.41 16.76
N ASN A 302 3.20 -0.28 16.95
CA ASN A 302 3.79 1.05 16.81
C ASN A 302 3.49 1.98 17.97
N LEU A 303 4.37 2.95 18.17
CA LEU A 303 4.24 4.02 19.15
C LEU A 303 4.45 5.36 18.42
N SER A 304 3.53 6.30 18.59
CA SER A 304 3.67 7.67 18.11
C SER A 304 3.67 8.67 19.26
N TYR A 305 4.54 9.67 19.18
CA TYR A 305 4.71 10.70 20.21
C TYR A 305 5.04 12.06 19.58
N SER A 306 4.44 13.12 20.11
CA SER A 306 4.68 14.49 19.67
C SER A 306 5.39 15.30 20.74
N TRP A 307 6.40 16.09 20.35
CA TRP A 307 7.15 16.95 21.26
C TRP A 307 7.58 18.27 20.58
N LEU A 308 7.92 19.25 21.41
CA LEU A 308 8.53 20.50 20.95
C LEU A 308 10.05 20.37 21.04
N TRP A 309 10.74 20.47 19.91
CA TRP A 309 12.20 20.55 19.91
C TRP A 309 12.66 22.00 19.91
N GLN A 310 13.47 22.38 20.91
CA GLN A 310 14.06 23.71 21.02
C GLN A 310 15.59 23.59 20.89
N PRO A 311 16.21 24.12 19.81
CA PRO A 311 17.66 24.26 19.77
C PRO A 311 18.11 25.19 20.90
N LEU A 312 19.14 24.77 21.64
CA LEU A 312 19.74 25.63 22.65
C LEU A 312 20.22 26.94 21.99
N GLN A 313 19.78 28.08 22.55
CA GLN A 313 20.29 29.44 22.33
C GLN A 313 19.67 30.30 21.21
N THR A 314 18.70 29.84 20.40
CA THR A 314 18.16 30.66 19.28
C THR A 314 16.72 31.14 19.41
N GLY A 315 15.99 30.81 20.49
CA GLY A 315 14.63 31.34 20.69
C GLY A 315 13.71 30.98 19.54
N GLY A 316 13.50 29.69 19.31
CA GLY A 316 12.58 29.11 18.34
C GLY A 316 12.45 27.62 18.64
N GLY A 317 11.30 27.02 18.40
CA GLY A 317 11.11 25.58 18.53
C GLY A 317 10.29 25.06 17.36
N PHE A 318 10.52 23.82 16.98
CA PHE A 318 9.77 23.15 15.92
C PHE A 318 8.94 22.02 16.52
N ASN A 319 7.70 21.88 16.07
CA ASN A 319 6.88 20.73 16.43
C ASN A 319 7.48 19.50 15.74
N MET A 320 7.63 18.43 16.50
CA MET A 320 8.07 17.13 16.01
C MET A 320 7.03 16.08 16.36
N ASN A 321 6.73 15.22 15.40
CA ASN A 321 5.96 13.99 15.62
C ASN A 321 6.80 12.81 15.16
N GLY A 322 7.12 11.92 16.10
CA GLY A 322 7.93 10.74 15.85
C GLY A 322 7.11 9.46 15.97
N SER A 323 7.47 8.47 15.17
CA SER A 323 6.90 7.13 15.28
C SER A 323 7.95 6.05 15.19
N LEU A 324 7.72 4.95 15.90
CA LEU A 324 8.50 3.73 15.85
C LEU A 324 7.54 2.55 15.69
N GLU A 325 7.77 1.71 14.70
CA GLU A 325 6.95 0.54 14.39
C GLU A 325 7.81 -0.69 14.25
N TYR A 326 7.39 -1.79 14.88
CA TYR A 326 7.94 -3.12 14.65
C TYR A 326 6.91 -3.95 13.89
N PHE A 327 7.35 -4.61 12.82
CA PHE A 327 6.54 -5.50 12.02
C PHE A 327 7.17 -6.89 11.94
N TYR A 328 6.42 -7.89 12.40
CA TYR A 328 6.69 -9.30 12.17
C TYR A 328 5.83 -9.80 11.01
N ASN A 329 6.49 -10.06 9.89
CA ASN A 329 5.92 -10.66 8.70
C ASN A 329 6.02 -12.19 8.78
N GLY A 330 4.93 -12.87 9.17
CA GLY A 330 4.93 -14.32 9.28
C GLY A 330 5.19 -15.06 7.96
N PHE A 331 4.84 -14.44 6.83
CA PHE A 331 5.04 -15.00 5.49
C PHE A 331 6.47 -14.79 4.97
N GLY A 332 7.25 -13.92 5.61
CA GLY A 332 8.58 -13.55 5.14
C GLY A 332 9.59 -14.69 5.17
N GLN A 333 10.64 -14.55 4.35
CA GLN A 333 11.79 -15.43 4.35
C GLN A 333 12.51 -15.40 5.69
N ALA A 334 12.78 -16.60 6.21
CA ALA A 334 13.59 -16.77 7.41
C ALA A 334 15.07 -16.48 7.08
N ASP A 335 15.81 -16.01 8.08
CA ASP A 335 17.28 -15.87 8.05
C ASP A 335 17.88 -15.01 6.91
N GLY A 336 17.06 -14.22 6.20
CA GLY A 336 17.53 -13.33 5.14
C GLY A 336 17.94 -14.05 3.84
N GLU A 337 17.45 -15.27 3.62
CA GLU A 337 17.76 -16.08 2.43
C GLU A 337 16.77 -15.76 1.28
N TYR A 338 17.22 -14.98 0.30
CA TYR A 338 16.38 -14.54 -0.84
C TYR A 338 16.82 -15.10 -2.18
N SER A 339 17.53 -16.24 -2.19
CA SER A 339 17.86 -16.89 -3.45
C SER A 339 16.58 -17.27 -4.22
N PRO A 340 16.58 -17.26 -5.56
CA PRO A 340 15.40 -17.61 -6.34
C PRO A 340 14.79 -18.96 -5.96
N GLU A 341 15.62 -19.95 -5.63
CA GLU A 341 15.19 -21.26 -5.17
C GLU A 341 14.37 -21.18 -3.86
N GLN A 342 14.81 -20.39 -2.89
CA GLN A 342 14.11 -20.19 -1.62
C GLN A 342 12.83 -19.36 -1.78
N LEU A 343 12.83 -18.38 -2.67
CA LEU A 343 11.64 -17.59 -3.00
C LEU A 343 10.56 -18.46 -3.65
N VAL A 344 10.91 -19.30 -4.64
CA VAL A 344 9.97 -20.25 -5.26
C VAL A 344 9.43 -21.27 -4.25
N ALA A 345 10.26 -21.69 -3.30
CA ALA A 345 9.86 -22.59 -2.22
C ALA A 345 8.88 -21.94 -1.21
N ASN A 346 8.60 -20.64 -1.30
CA ASN A 346 7.64 -19.92 -0.46
C ASN A 346 6.51 -19.26 -1.30
N PRO A 347 5.61 -20.05 -1.90
CA PRO A 347 4.53 -19.51 -2.73
C PRO A 347 3.48 -18.73 -1.93
N ALA A 348 3.37 -18.93 -0.62
CA ALA A 348 2.47 -18.16 0.24
C ALA A 348 2.87 -16.68 0.31
N LEU A 349 4.18 -16.41 0.38
CA LEU A 349 4.77 -15.07 0.26
C LEU A 349 4.58 -14.51 -1.15
N LEU A 350 5.01 -15.25 -2.18
CA LEU A 350 4.97 -14.78 -3.56
C LEU A 350 3.55 -14.42 -4.02
N SER A 351 2.54 -15.19 -3.61
CA SER A 351 1.14 -14.89 -3.95
C SER A 351 0.67 -13.57 -3.36
N ARG A 352 1.11 -13.22 -2.14
CA ARG A 352 0.77 -11.94 -1.48
C ARG A 352 1.47 -10.75 -2.12
N LEU A 353 2.76 -10.90 -2.46
CA LEU A 353 3.50 -9.91 -3.25
C LEU A 353 2.80 -9.67 -4.61
N ALA A 354 2.42 -10.76 -5.29
CA ALA A 354 1.72 -10.72 -6.58
C ALA A 354 0.31 -10.10 -6.51
N ARG A 355 -0.30 -10.06 -5.32
CA ARG A 355 -1.60 -9.43 -5.07
C ARG A 355 -1.46 -7.99 -4.55
N GLY A 356 -0.25 -7.52 -4.25
CA GLY A 356 -0.02 -6.20 -3.64
C GLY A 356 -0.49 -6.10 -2.19
N GLU A 357 -0.57 -7.23 -1.49
CA GLU A 357 -0.99 -7.32 -0.08
C GLU A 357 0.18 -7.19 0.89
N LEU A 358 1.38 -7.47 0.38
CA LEU A 358 2.64 -7.42 1.11
C LEU A 358 3.70 -6.85 0.18
N TYR A 359 4.67 -6.14 0.75
CA TYR A 359 5.78 -5.54 -0.01
C TYR A 359 7.15 -5.90 0.57
N SER A 360 7.15 -6.71 1.63
CA SER A 360 8.30 -7.06 2.45
C SER A 360 8.70 -8.51 2.24
N LEU A 361 9.98 -8.78 2.00
CA LEU A 361 10.48 -10.14 1.78
C LEU A 361 10.91 -10.86 3.06
N GLY A 362 11.53 -10.16 4.01
CA GLY A 362 12.02 -10.70 5.28
C GLY A 362 10.94 -10.84 6.34
N ARG A 363 11.32 -11.29 7.54
CA ARG A 363 10.38 -11.51 8.67
C ARG A 363 10.31 -10.36 9.65
N HIS A 364 11.42 -9.68 9.90
CA HIS A 364 11.51 -8.73 11.00
C HIS A 364 11.85 -7.34 10.47
N TYR A 365 10.98 -6.37 10.72
CA TYR A 365 11.19 -4.99 10.32
C TYR A 365 11.04 -4.04 11.48
N VAL A 366 11.84 -2.97 11.44
CA VAL A 366 11.63 -1.77 12.24
C VAL A 366 11.52 -0.59 11.30
N ALA A 367 10.44 0.18 11.42
CA ALA A 367 10.30 1.48 10.79
C ALA A 367 10.38 2.58 11.85
N ALA A 368 11.11 3.65 11.55
CA ALA A 368 11.17 4.83 12.40
C ALA A 368 11.03 6.07 11.52
N SER A 369 10.20 7.03 11.93
CA SER A 369 10.06 8.31 11.24
C SER A 369 9.96 9.47 12.21
N VAL A 370 10.38 10.65 11.76
CA VAL A 370 10.17 11.91 12.50
C VAL A 370 9.72 12.96 11.51
N THR A 371 8.51 13.48 11.66
CA THR A 371 8.03 14.64 10.91
C THR A 371 8.40 15.91 11.67
N MET A 372 9.17 16.77 11.02
CA MET A 372 9.61 18.06 11.53
C MET A 372 8.82 19.17 10.83
N GLU A 373 8.05 19.92 11.61
CA GLU A 373 7.35 21.11 11.12
C GLU A 373 8.31 22.31 11.16
N LEU A 374 9.06 22.52 10.06
CA LEU A 374 9.97 23.67 9.96
C LEU A 374 9.21 24.99 9.96
N THR A 375 8.07 25.00 9.28
CA THR A 375 7.02 26.03 9.34
C THR A 375 5.66 25.35 9.15
N PRO A 376 4.53 26.01 9.44
CA PRO A 376 3.20 25.41 9.20
C PRO A 376 2.92 24.99 7.75
N LEU A 377 3.74 25.45 6.78
CA LEU A 377 3.60 25.12 5.36
C LEU A 377 4.73 24.22 4.85
N TRP A 378 5.73 23.88 5.67
CA TRP A 378 6.90 23.12 5.23
C TRP A 378 7.27 22.03 6.24
N LEU A 379 7.05 20.79 5.82
CA LEU A 379 7.34 19.57 6.57
C LEU A 379 8.55 18.85 5.98
N ILE A 380 9.37 18.28 6.86
CA ILE A 380 10.44 17.36 6.49
C ILE A 380 10.30 16.07 7.31
N THR A 381 10.26 14.93 6.63
CA THR A 381 10.07 13.61 7.25
C THR A 381 11.16 12.65 6.78
N PRO A 382 12.27 12.52 7.54
CA PRO A 382 13.14 11.36 7.47
C PRO A 382 12.42 10.10 7.99
N THR A 383 12.59 9.01 7.25
CA THR A 383 12.10 7.67 7.60
C THR A 383 13.22 6.66 7.37
N ALA A 384 13.38 5.71 8.28
CA ALA A 384 14.24 4.55 8.12
C ALA A 384 13.38 3.29 8.19
N LEU A 385 13.46 2.45 7.16
CA LEU A 385 12.85 1.13 7.11
C LEU A 385 13.98 0.10 7.18
N VAL A 386 14.10 -0.64 8.28
CA VAL A 386 15.20 -1.57 8.52
C VAL A 386 14.66 -2.99 8.51
N ASN A 387 15.22 -3.84 7.65
CA ASN A 387 15.03 -5.27 7.71
C ASN A 387 16.06 -5.87 8.68
N LEU A 388 15.58 -6.38 9.82
CA LEU A 388 16.41 -6.97 10.86
C LEU A 388 16.88 -8.39 10.52
N SER A 389 16.21 -9.08 9.59
CA SER A 389 16.58 -10.43 9.16
C SER A 389 17.88 -10.44 8.37
N ASP A 390 18.13 -9.41 7.55
CA ASP A 390 19.31 -9.32 6.68
C ASP A 390 20.20 -8.09 6.94
N HIS A 391 19.83 -7.26 7.93
CA HIS A 391 20.51 -6.03 8.32
C HIS A 391 20.62 -4.96 7.22
N SER A 392 19.74 -5.01 6.22
CA SER A 392 19.61 -3.96 5.21
C SER A 392 18.57 -2.92 5.61
N ALA A 393 18.60 -1.75 4.98
CA ALA A 393 17.67 -0.66 5.26
C ALA A 393 17.37 0.21 4.03
N LEU A 394 16.20 0.84 4.00
CA LEU A 394 15.87 1.95 3.12
C LEU A 394 15.78 3.24 3.95
N LEU A 395 16.60 4.22 3.60
CA LEU A 395 16.52 5.57 4.17
C LEU A 395 15.73 6.45 3.21
N GLN A 396 14.63 7.02 3.67
CA GLN A 396 13.78 7.92 2.91
C GLN A 396 13.79 9.32 3.54
N LEU A 397 13.84 10.35 2.72
CA LEU A 397 13.65 11.74 3.12
C LEU A 397 12.55 12.34 2.27
N VAL A 398 11.46 12.78 2.90
CA VAL A 398 10.39 13.51 2.22
C VAL A 398 10.40 14.97 2.68
N SER A 399 10.24 15.90 1.75
CA SER A 399 10.03 17.32 2.01
C SER A 399 8.76 17.76 1.30
N GLN A 400 7.79 18.26 2.05
CA GLN A 400 6.51 18.75 1.53
C GLN A 400 6.36 20.23 1.85
N HIS A 401 6.14 21.05 0.83
CA HIS A 401 6.00 22.50 0.95
C HIS A 401 4.75 23.00 0.24
N ASP A 402 3.80 23.55 1.00
CA ASP A 402 2.62 24.20 0.47
C ASP A 402 2.99 25.62 0.02
N ILE A 403 3.25 25.76 -1.28
CA ILE A 403 3.65 27.04 -1.91
C ILE A 403 2.48 28.03 -1.90
N GLN A 404 1.27 27.52 -2.12
CA GLN A 404 0.01 28.25 -2.03
C GLN A 404 -1.07 27.33 -1.47
N GLN A 405 -2.25 27.87 -1.16
CA GLN A 405 -3.37 27.12 -0.59
C GLN A 405 -3.76 25.86 -1.40
N ASN A 406 -3.52 25.87 -2.70
CA ASN A 406 -3.86 24.78 -3.61
C ASN A 406 -2.69 24.32 -4.49
N LEU A 407 -1.45 24.68 -4.12
CA LEU A 407 -0.25 24.32 -4.87
C LEU A 407 0.81 23.79 -3.91
N GLN A 408 1.17 22.52 -4.07
CA GLN A 408 2.12 21.83 -3.20
C GLN A 408 3.30 21.31 -4.01
N LEU A 409 4.50 21.47 -3.46
CA LEU A 409 5.73 20.86 -3.93
C LEU A 409 6.14 19.74 -2.98
N LEU A 410 6.34 18.55 -3.52
CA LEU A 410 6.84 17.41 -2.79
C LEU A 410 8.16 16.96 -3.41
N PHE A 411 9.16 16.74 -2.56
CA PHE A 411 10.42 16.10 -2.92
C PHE A 411 10.60 14.84 -2.08
N SER A 412 11.08 13.76 -2.69
CA SER A 412 11.49 12.57 -1.95
C SER A 412 12.82 12.03 -2.45
N LEU A 413 13.65 11.56 -1.53
CA LEU A 413 14.91 10.86 -1.78
C LEU A 413 14.88 9.51 -1.07
N ASN A 414 15.20 8.43 -1.78
CA ASN A 414 15.33 7.09 -1.21
C ASN A 414 16.75 6.58 -1.44
N VAL A 415 17.38 6.11 -0.36
CA VAL A 415 18.75 5.58 -0.34
C VAL A 415 18.73 4.18 0.28
N PRO A 416 18.72 3.12 -0.54
CA PRO A 416 18.90 1.76 -0.06
C PRO A 416 20.33 1.52 0.45
N VAL A 417 20.44 0.88 1.62
CA VAL A 417 21.68 0.56 2.32
C VAL A 417 21.69 -0.93 2.64
N GLY A 418 22.74 -1.64 2.24
CA GLY A 418 22.88 -3.08 2.48
C GLY A 418 23.78 -3.74 1.43
N PRO A 419 24.39 -4.90 1.76
CA PRO A 419 25.19 -5.67 0.81
C PRO A 419 24.31 -6.37 -0.24
N ILE A 420 24.87 -6.67 -1.41
CA ILE A 420 24.19 -7.49 -2.44
C ILE A 420 23.73 -8.81 -1.81
N GLY A 421 22.56 -9.29 -2.21
CA GLY A 421 21.89 -10.46 -1.66
C GLY A 421 20.89 -10.14 -0.56
N THR A 422 20.81 -8.88 -0.09
CA THR A 422 19.80 -8.43 0.90
C THR A 422 18.67 -7.66 0.22
N GLU A 423 17.51 -7.56 0.88
CA GLU A 423 16.30 -6.94 0.32
C GLU A 423 16.56 -5.51 -0.15
N PHE A 424 17.18 -4.67 0.69
CA PHE A 424 17.54 -3.30 0.32
C PHE A 424 18.96 -3.19 -0.28
N GLY A 425 19.74 -4.26 -0.33
CA GLY A 425 21.07 -4.26 -0.95
C GLY A 425 21.11 -4.72 -2.41
N GLY A 426 20.03 -5.34 -2.88
CA GLY A 426 19.85 -5.80 -4.24
C GLY A 426 19.80 -7.32 -4.30
N LEU A 427 18.67 -7.86 -4.71
CA LEU A 427 18.37 -9.29 -4.72
C LEU A 427 19.04 -9.97 -5.91
N GLU A 428 19.68 -11.12 -5.68
CA GLU A 428 20.27 -11.90 -6.75
C GLU A 428 19.20 -12.54 -7.62
N LEU A 429 19.36 -12.41 -8.93
CA LEU A 429 18.57 -13.10 -9.93
C LEU A 429 19.42 -14.21 -10.54
N ALA A 430 19.67 -15.27 -9.78
CA ALA A 430 20.32 -16.46 -10.33
C ALA A 430 19.41 -17.14 -11.37
N GLY A 431 19.89 -17.29 -12.60
CA GLY A 431 19.23 -18.12 -13.61
C GLY A 431 18.04 -17.50 -14.33
N VAL A 432 17.81 -16.18 -14.23
CA VAL A 432 16.82 -15.54 -15.12
C VAL A 432 17.36 -15.68 -16.54
N PRO A 433 16.62 -16.34 -17.46
CA PRO A 433 16.96 -16.36 -18.86
C PRO A 433 16.56 -15.02 -19.47
N LEU A 434 17.11 -13.93 -18.94
CA LEU A 434 17.35 -12.77 -19.76
C LEU A 434 18.34 -13.26 -20.82
N ASP A 435 18.08 -13.06 -22.11
CA ASP A 435 19.06 -13.32 -23.19
C ASP A 435 20.19 -12.27 -23.13
N LEU A 436 20.77 -12.13 -21.94
CA LEU A 436 21.79 -11.18 -21.53
C LEU A 436 22.95 -12.07 -21.07
N GLN A 437 23.82 -12.45 -22.00
CA GLN A 437 25.02 -13.22 -21.70
C GLN A 437 25.93 -12.40 -20.76
N THR A 438 25.92 -12.71 -19.46
CA THR A 438 26.79 -12.05 -18.47
C THR A 438 27.57 -13.08 -17.67
N ASP A 439 28.86 -12.79 -17.42
CA ASP A 439 29.79 -13.66 -16.68
C ASP A 439 29.59 -13.59 -15.15
N SER A 440 28.66 -12.78 -14.65
CA SER A 440 28.40 -12.57 -13.22
C SER A 440 26.90 -12.56 -12.91
N PRO A 441 26.49 -13.00 -11.70
CA PRO A 441 25.09 -12.94 -11.28
C PRO A 441 24.62 -11.49 -11.23
N LEU A 442 23.50 -11.22 -11.88
CA LEU A 442 22.88 -9.90 -11.88
C LEU A 442 21.95 -9.75 -10.67
N HIS A 443 21.69 -8.52 -10.27
CA HIS A 443 20.78 -8.23 -9.15
C HIS A 443 19.72 -7.18 -9.48
N ILE A 444 18.56 -7.28 -8.81
CA ILE A 444 17.55 -6.21 -8.76
C ILE A 444 17.91 -5.31 -7.59
N GLY A 445 18.59 -4.19 -7.87
CA GLY A 445 18.97 -3.24 -6.83
C GLY A 445 18.99 -1.82 -7.34
N GLN A 446 18.57 -0.89 -6.49
CA GLN A 446 18.67 0.54 -6.73
C GLN A 446 19.86 1.08 -5.93
N GLN A 447 20.50 2.15 -6.41
CA GLN A 447 21.51 2.87 -5.65
C GLN A 447 20.89 4.07 -4.94
N VAL A 448 20.07 4.83 -5.67
CA VAL A 448 19.33 5.99 -5.16
C VAL A 448 18.15 6.26 -6.08
N SER A 449 17.03 6.72 -5.53
CA SER A 449 15.94 7.27 -6.32
C SER A 449 15.47 8.60 -5.74
N ALA A 450 15.05 9.50 -6.63
CA ALA A 450 14.55 10.81 -6.26
C ALA A 450 13.29 11.14 -7.08
N GLN A 451 12.35 11.82 -6.45
CA GLN A 451 11.13 12.32 -7.09
C GLN A 451 10.92 13.79 -6.71
N LEU A 452 10.49 14.57 -7.70
CA LEU A 452 9.99 15.92 -7.52
C LEU A 452 8.58 16.00 -8.09
N GLN A 453 7.62 16.38 -7.27
CA GLN A 453 6.20 16.45 -7.62
C GLN A 453 5.66 17.84 -7.38
N LEU A 454 4.94 18.39 -8.35
CA LEU A 454 4.12 19.58 -8.20
C LEU A 454 2.65 19.18 -8.33
N ALA A 455 1.86 19.46 -7.31
CA ALA A 455 0.44 19.14 -7.25
C ALA A 455 -0.38 20.42 -7.20
N TRP A 456 -1.34 20.57 -8.11
CA TRP A 456 -2.33 21.63 -8.11
C TRP A 456 -3.72 21.05 -7.84
N TYR A 457 -4.39 21.55 -6.81
CA TYR A 457 -5.73 21.12 -6.39
C TYR A 457 -6.77 22.17 -6.81
N PHE A 458 -7.97 21.73 -7.19
CA PHE A 458 -9.05 22.61 -7.63
C PHE A 458 -10.44 22.12 -7.25
#